data_AF-A0A841CCL1-F1
#
_entry.id   AF-A0A841CCL1-F1
#
_cell.length_a   1.000
_cell.length_b   1.000
_cell.length_c   1.000
_cell.angle_alpha   90.00
_cell.angle_beta   90.00
_cell.angle_gamma   90.00
#
_symmetry.space_group_name_H-M   'P 1'
#
loop_
_entity.id
_entity.type
_entity.pdbx_description
1 polymer ?
#
loop_
_entity_poly.entity_id
_entity_poly.type
_entity_poly.pdbx_seq_one_letter_code
_entity_poly.pdbx_strand_id
1 'polypeptide(L)'
;MTAADTRGDLVPLRTDFDLVWRGYDRHQVRHYVHSAEAELRLTAVDRDAAVARADDLARQLETARTEIAELRGRLDRICRTPVEPDALTGRLRRMVELAEEEASDVTARARAAAEQSWATADRAAARLRGRAEQLVTELDRRRREMETEHADLMSRAREQVTTMARQAVRRRRELDEQAARLREQVETDFQLAMAARRAEALHALAEQDRAAKARADRLVREAEEHAQRIVAEARREVDVLRGHRDRLAEDLRTAQHLLAEVEPLLDPLPEEASPEAVSPEDLSPQDLLAQEVPLRETSAREVSSQDTATRSTLRQVIRPECRLAGRGPSRSVPLVP
;
A
#
# COMPACT_ATOMS: atom_id res chain seq x y z
N MET A 1 -59.08 29.04 -79.22
CA MET A 1 -59.40 29.67 -77.92
C MET A 1 -59.75 31.12 -78.16
N THR A 2 -60.60 31.68 -77.31
CA THR A 2 -61.28 32.97 -77.49
C THR A 2 -60.32 34.15 -77.56
N ALA A 3 -60.38 34.93 -78.64
CA ALA A 3 -59.88 36.30 -78.64
C ALA A 3 -60.83 37.13 -77.75
N ALA A 4 -60.38 37.49 -76.55
CA ALA A 4 -61.18 38.27 -75.61
C ALA A 4 -61.38 39.69 -76.14
N ASP A 5 -62.60 40.20 -76.00
CA ASP A 5 -63.00 41.52 -76.48
C ASP A 5 -62.50 42.59 -75.51
N THR A 6 -61.38 43.23 -75.85
CA THR A 6 -60.77 44.34 -75.08
C THR A 6 -61.00 45.71 -75.74
N ARG A 7 -61.99 45.84 -76.62
CA ARG A 7 -62.36 47.14 -77.23
C ARG A 7 -63.35 47.96 -76.39
N GLY A 8 -63.92 47.38 -75.33
CA GLY A 8 -64.95 48.02 -74.51
C GLY A 8 -64.48 48.80 -73.29
N ASP A 9 -63.23 48.63 -72.86
CA ASP A 9 -62.74 49.12 -71.55
C ASP A 9 -61.63 50.19 -71.65
N LEU A 10 -61.60 50.90 -72.79
CA LEU A 10 -60.84 52.14 -72.91
C LEU A 10 -61.58 53.25 -72.16
N VAL A 11 -61.28 53.38 -70.87
CA VAL A 11 -61.60 54.58 -70.08
C VAL A 11 -61.19 55.80 -70.91
N PRO A 12 -62.10 56.78 -71.16
CA PRO A 12 -61.71 58.04 -71.77
C PRO A 12 -60.72 58.75 -70.85
N LEU A 13 -59.43 58.58 -71.12
CA LEU A 13 -58.38 59.44 -70.60
C LEU A 13 -58.83 60.86 -70.94
N ARG A 14 -59.08 61.69 -69.92
CA ARG A 14 -59.39 63.11 -70.14
C ARG A 14 -58.19 63.72 -70.86
N THR A 15 -58.33 63.94 -72.15
CA THR A 15 -57.31 64.56 -73.02
C THR A 15 -57.20 66.06 -72.81
N ASP A 16 -58.08 66.62 -71.98
CA ASP A 16 -58.14 68.03 -71.66
C ASP A 16 -57.28 68.31 -70.43
N PHE A 17 -56.35 69.26 -70.57
CA PHE A 17 -55.54 69.76 -69.46
C PHE A 17 -56.24 70.95 -68.79
N ASP A 18 -56.14 71.04 -67.48
CA ASP A 18 -56.67 72.18 -66.73
C ASP A 18 -55.98 73.50 -67.14
N LEU A 19 -56.74 74.59 -67.16
CA LEU A 19 -56.28 75.91 -67.58
C LEU A 19 -55.84 76.76 -66.39
N VAL A 20 -54.60 77.24 -66.43
CA VAL A 20 -54.01 78.18 -65.47
C VAL A 20 -53.80 79.53 -66.18
N TRP A 21 -53.59 80.62 -65.43
CA TRP A 21 -53.38 81.94 -66.02
C TRP A 21 -52.21 81.92 -67.02
N ARG A 22 -52.53 82.04 -68.31
CA ARG A 22 -51.64 81.94 -69.48
C ARG A 22 -51.18 80.52 -69.87
N GLY A 23 -52.03 79.50 -69.76
CA GLY A 23 -51.87 78.25 -70.51
C GLY A 23 -52.43 77.00 -69.84
N TYR A 24 -52.19 75.83 -70.42
CA TYR A 24 -52.45 74.54 -69.78
C TYR A 24 -51.50 74.30 -68.59
N ASP A 25 -51.97 73.52 -67.61
CA ASP A 25 -51.13 73.09 -66.50
C ASP A 25 -49.90 72.31 -67.02
N ARG A 26 -48.73 72.91 -66.81
CA ARG A 26 -47.44 72.39 -67.32
C ARG A 26 -47.05 71.06 -66.68
N HIS A 27 -47.56 70.74 -65.50
CA HIS A 27 -47.34 69.46 -64.84
C HIS A 27 -48.23 68.38 -65.45
N GLN A 28 -49.52 68.68 -65.70
CA GLN A 28 -50.44 67.75 -66.37
C GLN A 28 -50.00 67.43 -67.80
N VAL A 29 -49.64 68.45 -68.59
CA VAL A 29 -49.12 68.25 -69.97
C VAL A 29 -47.85 67.41 -69.96
N ARG A 30 -46.90 67.68 -69.05
CA ARG A 30 -45.67 66.88 -68.93
C ARG A 30 -45.94 65.45 -68.51
N HIS A 31 -46.87 65.23 -67.58
CA HIS A 31 -47.28 63.90 -67.17
C HIS A 31 -47.89 63.13 -68.35
N TYR A 32 -48.85 63.72 -69.07
CA TYR A 32 -49.48 63.08 -70.23
C TYR A 32 -48.48 62.80 -71.35
N VAL A 33 -47.59 63.74 -71.70
CA VAL A 33 -46.54 63.50 -72.71
C VAL A 33 -45.63 62.37 -72.26
N HIS A 34 -45.27 62.29 -70.97
CA HIS A 34 -44.48 61.19 -70.44
C HIS A 34 -45.22 59.84 -70.48
N SER A 35 -46.53 59.82 -70.15
CA SER A 35 -47.39 58.63 -70.27
C SER A 35 -47.53 58.18 -71.73
N ALA A 36 -47.83 59.10 -72.65
CA ALA A 36 -47.96 58.81 -74.08
C ALA A 36 -46.63 58.37 -74.71
N GLU A 37 -45.49 58.96 -74.31
CA GLU A 37 -44.17 58.45 -74.68
C GLU A 37 -43.90 57.05 -74.13
N ALA A 38 -44.33 56.75 -72.90
CA ALA A 38 -44.20 55.41 -72.32
C ALA A 38 -45.09 54.39 -73.02
N GLU A 39 -46.33 54.74 -73.37
CA GLU A 39 -47.26 53.90 -74.15
C GLU A 39 -46.77 53.69 -75.60
N LEU A 40 -46.21 54.72 -76.25
CA LEU A 40 -45.59 54.60 -77.58
C LEU A 40 -44.34 53.71 -77.53
N ARG A 41 -43.53 53.78 -76.46
CA ARG A 41 -42.40 52.86 -76.26
C ARG A 41 -42.88 51.43 -76.00
N LEU A 42 -43.93 51.25 -75.19
CA LEU A 42 -44.51 49.93 -74.92
C LEU A 42 -45.08 49.30 -76.20
N THR A 43 -45.90 50.03 -76.95
CA THR A 43 -46.46 49.55 -78.22
C THR A 43 -45.41 49.34 -79.31
N ALA A 44 -44.31 50.11 -79.32
CA ALA A 44 -43.16 49.83 -80.18
C ALA A 44 -42.48 48.50 -79.79
N VAL A 45 -42.23 48.27 -78.50
CA VAL A 45 -41.69 47.00 -77.98
C VAL A 45 -42.61 45.82 -78.30
N ASP A 46 -43.92 45.97 -78.12
CA ASP A 46 -44.91 44.92 -78.43
C ASP A 46 -44.98 44.62 -79.93
N ARG A 47 -44.92 45.66 -80.78
CA ARG A 47 -44.84 45.52 -82.24
C ARG A 47 -43.56 44.80 -82.64
N ASP A 48 -42.42 45.20 -82.12
CA ASP A 48 -41.12 44.62 -82.48
C ASP A 48 -41.02 43.17 -81.99
N ALA A 49 -41.59 42.86 -80.82
CA ALA A 49 -41.76 41.49 -80.35
C ALA A 49 -42.77 40.67 -81.19
N ALA A 50 -43.79 41.30 -81.76
CA ALA A 50 -44.73 40.64 -82.69
C ALA A 50 -44.09 40.36 -84.05
N VAL A 51 -43.27 41.28 -84.58
CA VAL A 51 -42.47 41.06 -85.80
C VAL A 51 -41.48 39.93 -85.59
N ALA A 52 -40.72 39.93 -84.48
CA ALA A 52 -39.81 38.84 -84.16
C ALA A 52 -40.52 37.47 -84.07
N ARG A 53 -41.72 37.41 -83.47
CA ARG A 53 -42.54 36.18 -83.45
C ARG A 53 -43.02 35.76 -84.85
N ALA A 54 -43.33 36.71 -85.73
CA ALA A 54 -43.72 36.42 -87.11
C ALA A 54 -42.53 35.86 -87.92
N ASP A 55 -41.34 36.44 -87.76
CA ASP A 55 -40.10 35.95 -88.39
C ASP A 55 -39.70 34.57 -87.85
N ASP A 56 -39.86 34.32 -86.55
CA ASP A 56 -39.65 33.00 -85.94
C ASP A 56 -40.59 31.93 -86.52
N LEU A 57 -41.88 32.25 -86.65
CA LEU A 57 -42.87 31.34 -87.25
C LEU A 57 -42.62 31.13 -88.75
N ALA A 58 -42.20 32.16 -89.49
CA ALA A 58 -41.81 32.03 -90.89
C ALA A 58 -40.61 31.09 -91.05
N ARG A 59 -39.58 31.24 -90.20
CA ARG A 59 -38.42 30.32 -90.17
C ARG A 59 -38.82 28.88 -89.83
N GLN A 60 -39.66 28.67 -88.81
CA GLN A 60 -40.18 27.34 -88.46
C GLN A 60 -40.98 26.71 -89.61
N LEU A 61 -41.76 27.51 -90.34
CA LEU A 61 -42.57 27.05 -91.46
C LEU A 61 -41.71 26.63 -92.65
N GLU A 62 -40.62 27.35 -92.95
CA GLU A 62 -39.65 26.91 -93.97
C GLU A 62 -38.86 25.67 -93.54
N THR A 63 -38.47 25.54 -92.27
CA THR A 63 -37.88 24.29 -91.75
C THR A 63 -38.85 23.11 -91.90
N ALA A 64 -40.12 23.27 -91.55
CA ALA A 64 -41.12 22.22 -91.74
C ALA A 64 -41.35 21.90 -93.23
N ARG A 65 -41.30 22.90 -94.13
CA ARG A 65 -41.38 22.69 -95.58
C ARG A 65 -40.20 21.88 -96.12
N THR A 66 -38.97 22.17 -95.69
CA THR A 66 -37.78 21.43 -96.11
C THR A 66 -37.79 20.01 -95.55
N GLU A 67 -38.13 19.81 -94.27
CA GLU A 67 -38.31 18.48 -93.67
C GLU A 67 -39.36 17.64 -94.42
N ILE A 68 -40.52 18.22 -94.76
CA ILE A 68 -41.55 17.53 -95.55
C ILE A 68 -41.03 17.14 -96.94
N ALA A 69 -40.26 18.01 -97.59
CA ALA A 69 -39.64 17.70 -98.89
C ALA A 69 -38.60 16.56 -98.79
N GLU A 70 -37.76 16.57 -97.75
CA GLU A 70 -36.79 15.51 -97.50
C GLU A 70 -37.45 14.17 -97.16
N LEU A 71 -38.49 14.18 -96.31
CA LEU A 71 -39.25 13.00 -95.94
C LEU A 71 -39.98 12.40 -97.16
N ARG A 72 -40.60 13.24 -98.00
CA ARG A 72 -41.18 12.81 -99.29
C ARG A 72 -40.12 12.21 -100.21
N GLY A 73 -38.97 12.87 -100.38
CA GLY A 73 -37.87 12.34 -101.17
C GLY A 73 -37.24 11.05 -100.59
N ARG A 74 -37.29 10.83 -99.28
CA ARG A 74 -36.90 9.56 -98.65
C ARG A 74 -37.94 8.47 -98.92
N LEU A 75 -39.22 8.78 -98.78
CA LEU A 75 -40.33 7.88 -99.03
C LEU A 75 -40.39 7.46 -100.52
N ASP A 76 -40.23 8.42 -101.44
CA ASP A 76 -40.10 8.15 -102.88
C ASP A 76 -38.91 7.23 -103.20
N ARG A 77 -37.78 7.36 -102.51
CA ARG A 77 -36.63 6.44 -102.68
C ARG A 77 -36.92 5.02 -102.16
N ILE A 78 -37.64 4.90 -101.05
CA ILE A 78 -38.09 3.60 -100.51
C ILE A 78 -39.10 2.96 -101.49
N CYS A 79 -40.10 3.71 -101.95
CA CYS A 79 -41.15 3.21 -102.84
C CYS A 79 -40.70 2.97 -104.29
N ARG A 80 -39.69 3.70 -104.79
CA ARG A 80 -39.07 3.44 -106.11
C ARG A 80 -38.05 2.29 -106.11
N THR A 81 -37.83 1.64 -104.97
CA THR A 81 -36.99 0.44 -104.88
C THR A 81 -37.80 -0.80 -104.46
N PRO A 82 -38.86 -1.20 -105.19
CA PRO A 82 -39.46 -2.51 -104.99
C PRO A 82 -38.43 -3.58 -105.39
N VAL A 83 -38.17 -4.51 -104.47
CA VAL A 83 -37.39 -5.72 -104.75
C VAL A 83 -38.36 -6.78 -105.26
N GLU A 84 -38.01 -7.44 -106.35
CA GLU A 84 -38.90 -8.39 -107.03
C GLU A 84 -39.28 -9.56 -106.09
N PRO A 85 -40.55 -9.99 -106.03
CA PRO A 85 -41.06 -10.88 -104.97
C PRO A 85 -40.33 -12.23 -104.87
N ASP A 86 -39.87 -12.80 -106.00
CA ASP A 86 -39.11 -14.06 -105.98
C ASP A 86 -37.67 -13.87 -105.45
N ALA A 87 -37.08 -12.69 -105.67
CA ALA A 87 -35.75 -12.33 -105.15
C ALA A 87 -35.78 -12.02 -103.65
N LEU A 88 -36.95 -11.64 -103.10
CA LEU A 88 -37.14 -11.38 -101.67
C LEU A 88 -36.86 -12.63 -100.84
N THR A 89 -37.43 -13.78 -101.20
CA THR A 89 -37.26 -15.06 -100.47
C THR A 89 -35.80 -15.50 -100.41
N GLY A 90 -35.08 -15.44 -101.54
CA GLY A 90 -33.65 -15.76 -101.59
C GLY A 90 -32.79 -14.78 -100.78
N ARG A 91 -33.14 -13.49 -100.77
CA ARG A 91 -32.44 -12.47 -99.97
C ARG A 91 -32.70 -12.61 -98.47
N LEU A 92 -33.95 -12.89 -98.07
CA LEU A 92 -34.31 -13.15 -96.68
C LEU A 92 -33.60 -14.40 -96.15
N ARG A 93 -33.57 -15.48 -96.94
CA ARG A 93 -32.82 -16.69 -96.58
C ARG A 93 -31.33 -16.40 -96.34
N ARG A 94 -30.65 -15.71 -97.26
CA ARG A 94 -29.24 -15.32 -97.04
C ARG A 94 -29.04 -14.35 -95.86
N MET A 95 -30.05 -13.55 -95.52
CA MET A 95 -29.99 -12.66 -94.36
C MET A 95 -30.15 -13.43 -93.04
N VAL A 96 -30.96 -14.50 -93.02
CA VAL A 96 -31.07 -15.43 -91.90
C VAL A 96 -29.79 -16.24 -91.75
N GLU A 97 -29.26 -16.81 -92.84
CA GLU A 97 -27.99 -17.55 -92.85
C GLU A 97 -26.85 -16.65 -92.31
N LEU A 98 -26.72 -15.41 -92.78
CA LEU A 98 -25.73 -14.44 -92.27
C LEU A 98 -25.98 -14.03 -90.79
N ALA A 99 -27.24 -13.94 -90.36
CA ALA A 99 -27.58 -13.62 -88.97
C ALA A 99 -27.31 -14.79 -88.01
N GLU A 100 -27.48 -16.02 -88.47
CA GLU A 100 -27.09 -17.24 -87.75
C GLU A 100 -25.56 -17.36 -87.65
N GLU A 101 -24.83 -17.05 -88.73
CA GLU A 101 -23.37 -16.93 -88.74
C GLU A 101 -22.89 -15.87 -87.73
N GLU A 102 -23.37 -14.61 -87.81
CA GLU A 102 -22.97 -13.55 -86.86
C GLU A 102 -23.39 -13.89 -85.42
N ALA A 103 -24.55 -14.52 -85.20
CA ALA A 103 -24.94 -14.99 -83.86
C ALA A 103 -24.01 -16.09 -83.34
N SER A 104 -23.55 -17.00 -84.22
CA SER A 104 -22.54 -18.01 -83.87
C SER A 104 -21.19 -17.37 -83.53
N ASP A 105 -20.78 -16.33 -84.25
CA ASP A 105 -19.53 -15.59 -84.00
C ASP A 105 -19.60 -14.71 -82.74
N VAL A 106 -20.75 -14.07 -82.46
CA VAL A 106 -20.99 -13.35 -81.21
C VAL A 106 -20.94 -14.31 -80.03
N THR A 107 -21.62 -15.47 -80.11
CA THR A 107 -21.62 -16.45 -79.02
C THR A 107 -20.27 -17.14 -78.84
N ALA A 108 -19.51 -17.41 -79.92
CA ALA A 108 -18.15 -17.93 -79.86
C ALA A 108 -17.19 -16.92 -79.19
N ARG A 109 -17.23 -15.64 -79.61
CA ARG A 109 -16.44 -14.56 -78.98
C ARG A 109 -16.81 -14.37 -77.51
N ALA A 110 -18.10 -14.39 -77.16
CA ALA A 110 -18.56 -14.26 -75.78
C ALA A 110 -18.10 -15.44 -74.91
N ARG A 111 -18.14 -16.67 -75.42
CA ARG A 111 -17.61 -17.86 -74.72
C ARG A 111 -16.11 -17.78 -74.51
N ALA A 112 -15.33 -17.45 -75.55
CA ALA A 112 -13.88 -17.30 -75.44
C ALA A 112 -13.48 -16.20 -74.43
N ALA A 113 -14.17 -15.05 -74.44
CA ALA A 113 -13.95 -13.98 -73.47
C ALA A 113 -14.32 -14.39 -72.04
N ALA A 114 -15.41 -15.15 -71.87
CA ALA A 114 -15.80 -15.70 -70.56
C ALA A 114 -14.75 -16.72 -70.05
N GLU A 115 -14.34 -17.68 -70.87
CA GLU A 115 -13.30 -18.67 -70.54
C GLU A 115 -11.97 -18.01 -70.17
N GLN A 116 -11.56 -16.97 -70.91
CA GLN A 116 -10.38 -16.19 -70.58
C GLN A 116 -10.53 -15.48 -69.22
N SER A 117 -11.69 -14.87 -68.96
CA SER A 117 -12.00 -14.24 -67.66
C SER A 117 -11.91 -15.26 -66.52
N TRP A 118 -12.59 -16.40 -66.63
CA TRP A 118 -12.54 -17.50 -65.67
C TRP A 118 -11.12 -18.03 -65.45
N ALA A 119 -10.34 -18.25 -66.50
CA ALA A 119 -8.95 -18.68 -66.40
C ALA A 119 -8.05 -17.65 -65.70
N THR A 120 -8.29 -16.34 -65.89
CA THR A 120 -7.55 -15.32 -65.15
C THR A 120 -7.96 -15.23 -63.68
N ALA A 121 -9.25 -15.39 -63.39
CA ALA A 121 -9.81 -15.39 -62.03
C ALA A 121 -9.32 -16.61 -61.23
N ASP A 122 -9.36 -17.82 -61.79
CA ASP A 122 -8.87 -19.02 -61.10
C ASP A 122 -7.35 -18.97 -60.87
N ARG A 123 -6.55 -18.51 -61.85
CA ARG A 123 -5.12 -18.25 -61.64
C ARG A 123 -4.88 -17.22 -60.54
N ALA A 124 -5.73 -16.21 -60.38
CA ALA A 124 -5.63 -15.24 -59.29
C ALA A 124 -6.00 -15.88 -57.94
N ALA A 125 -7.09 -16.64 -57.87
CA ALA A 125 -7.52 -17.37 -56.69
C ALA A 125 -6.49 -18.43 -56.24
N ALA A 126 -5.86 -19.15 -57.17
CA ALA A 126 -4.79 -20.09 -56.91
C ALA A 126 -3.54 -19.39 -56.32
N ARG A 127 -3.13 -18.23 -56.88
CA ARG A 127 -2.04 -17.42 -56.31
C ARG A 127 -2.36 -16.91 -54.90
N LEU A 128 -3.60 -16.52 -54.63
CA LEU A 128 -4.02 -16.07 -53.30
C LEU A 128 -4.04 -17.23 -52.29
N ARG A 129 -4.58 -18.40 -52.67
CA ARG A 129 -4.56 -19.62 -51.85
C ARG A 129 -3.14 -20.05 -51.50
N GLY A 130 -2.25 -20.19 -52.50
CA GLY A 130 -0.85 -20.57 -52.26
C GLY A 130 -0.10 -19.57 -51.36
N ARG A 131 -0.38 -18.26 -51.48
CA ARG A 131 0.19 -17.25 -50.56
C ARG A 131 -0.38 -17.37 -49.14
N ALA A 132 -1.67 -17.64 -48.98
CA ALA A 132 -2.28 -17.84 -47.67
C ALA A 132 -1.73 -19.10 -46.98
N GLU A 133 -1.59 -20.20 -47.73
CA GLU A 133 -0.97 -21.45 -47.26
C GLU A 133 0.50 -21.25 -46.85
N GLN A 134 1.27 -20.49 -47.63
CA GLN A 134 2.65 -20.09 -47.29
C GLN A 134 2.72 -19.24 -46.01
N LEU A 135 1.79 -18.29 -45.82
CA LEU A 135 1.73 -17.47 -44.61
C LEU A 135 1.33 -18.29 -43.38
N VAL A 136 0.35 -19.20 -43.49
CA VAL A 136 -0.06 -20.08 -42.40
C VAL A 136 1.08 -21.01 -41.98
N THR A 137 1.73 -21.67 -42.96
CA THR A 137 2.86 -22.58 -42.68
C THR A 137 4.07 -21.86 -42.07
N GLU A 138 4.36 -20.63 -42.49
CA GLU A 138 5.40 -19.78 -41.89
C GLU A 138 5.03 -19.32 -40.46
N LEU A 139 3.77 -18.98 -40.20
CA LEU A 139 3.30 -18.64 -38.85
C LEU A 139 3.34 -19.87 -37.92
N ASP A 140 2.95 -21.05 -38.40
CA ASP A 140 3.05 -22.31 -37.64
C ASP A 140 4.50 -22.68 -37.35
N ARG A 141 5.42 -22.46 -38.30
CA ARG A 141 6.87 -22.64 -38.10
C ARG A 141 7.38 -21.74 -36.99
N ARG A 142 7.15 -20.43 -37.09
CA ARG A 142 7.56 -19.43 -36.08
C ARG A 142 6.95 -19.72 -34.71
N ARG A 143 5.68 -20.13 -34.68
CA ARG A 143 4.99 -20.51 -33.44
C ARG A 143 5.72 -21.66 -32.75
N ARG A 144 6.05 -22.73 -33.48
CA ARG A 144 6.78 -23.89 -32.93
C ARG A 144 8.18 -23.50 -32.46
N GLU A 145 8.89 -22.65 -33.21
CA GLU A 145 10.20 -22.12 -32.81
C GLU A 145 10.11 -21.37 -31.48
N MET A 146 9.18 -20.40 -31.37
CA MET A 146 8.92 -19.67 -30.12
C MET A 146 8.48 -20.59 -28.96
N GLU A 147 7.66 -21.61 -29.22
CA GLU A 147 7.25 -22.60 -28.22
C GLU A 147 8.46 -23.43 -27.73
N THR A 148 9.39 -23.83 -28.62
CA THR A 148 10.62 -24.53 -28.23
C THR A 148 11.60 -23.64 -27.47
N GLU A 149 11.85 -22.40 -27.93
CA GLU A 149 12.71 -21.44 -27.21
C GLU A 149 12.15 -21.11 -25.81
N HIS A 150 10.83 -20.98 -25.69
CA HIS A 150 10.17 -20.77 -24.41
C HIS A 150 10.29 -21.99 -23.48
N ALA A 151 10.11 -23.20 -24.00
CA ALA A 151 10.29 -24.43 -23.24
C ALA A 151 11.74 -24.58 -22.72
N ASP A 152 12.72 -24.30 -23.58
CA ASP A 152 14.15 -24.30 -23.25
C ASP A 152 14.48 -23.26 -22.17
N LEU A 153 14.02 -22.02 -22.35
CA LEU A 153 14.21 -20.95 -21.38
C LEU A 153 13.59 -21.31 -20.02
N MET A 154 12.39 -21.90 -20.03
CA MET A 154 11.71 -22.34 -18.81
C MET A 154 12.41 -23.54 -18.14
N SER A 155 13.00 -24.48 -18.89
CA SER A 155 13.82 -25.55 -18.31
C SER A 155 15.06 -24.98 -17.64
N ARG A 156 15.83 -24.15 -18.36
CA ARG A 156 17.05 -23.51 -17.85
C ARG A 156 16.76 -22.65 -16.61
N ALA A 157 15.66 -21.88 -16.61
CA ALA A 157 15.23 -21.10 -15.45
C ALA A 157 14.88 -21.99 -14.24
N ARG A 158 14.16 -23.11 -14.45
CA ARG A 158 13.86 -24.08 -13.38
C ARG A 158 15.13 -24.75 -12.84
N GLU A 159 16.06 -25.13 -13.70
CA GLU A 159 17.37 -25.69 -13.33
C GLU A 159 18.22 -24.70 -12.51
N GLN A 160 18.25 -23.42 -12.93
CA GLN A 160 18.91 -22.35 -12.17
C GLN A 160 18.26 -22.14 -10.80
N VAL A 161 16.93 -22.03 -10.72
CA VAL A 161 16.20 -21.87 -9.45
C VAL A 161 16.43 -23.06 -8.52
N THR A 162 16.39 -24.30 -9.02
CA THR A 162 16.67 -25.49 -8.18
C THR A 162 18.13 -25.54 -7.72
N THR A 163 19.07 -25.08 -8.54
CA THR A 163 20.49 -24.98 -8.17
C THR A 163 20.72 -23.92 -7.09
N MET A 164 20.17 -22.72 -7.27
CA MET A 164 20.20 -21.63 -6.28
C MET A 164 19.53 -22.05 -4.97
N ALA A 165 18.38 -22.74 -5.03
CA ALA A 165 17.70 -23.25 -3.84
C ALA A 165 18.55 -24.29 -3.08
N ARG A 166 19.19 -25.22 -3.80
CA ARG A 166 20.14 -26.19 -3.21
C ARG A 166 21.34 -25.49 -2.57
N GLN A 167 21.91 -24.49 -3.23
CA GLN A 167 23.02 -23.69 -2.70
C GLN A 167 22.61 -22.91 -1.44
N ALA A 168 21.45 -22.25 -1.45
CA ALA A 168 20.92 -21.53 -0.29
C ALA A 168 20.66 -22.46 0.91
N VAL A 169 20.11 -23.66 0.68
CA VAL A 169 19.90 -24.66 1.74
C VAL A 169 21.23 -25.18 2.30
N ARG A 170 22.24 -25.43 1.45
CA ARG A 170 23.59 -25.79 1.91
C ARG A 170 24.20 -24.67 2.75
N ARG A 171 24.19 -23.44 2.26
CA ARG A 171 24.77 -22.30 2.96
C ARG A 171 24.08 -22.00 4.29
N ARG A 172 22.76 -22.19 4.37
CA ARG A 172 22.02 -22.10 5.64
C ARG A 172 22.51 -23.16 6.63
N ARG A 173 22.61 -24.43 6.21
CA ARG A 173 23.12 -25.52 7.08
C ARG A 173 24.55 -25.26 7.56
N GLU A 174 25.45 -24.81 6.69
CA GLU A 174 26.82 -24.43 7.07
C GLU A 174 26.84 -23.36 8.17
N LEU A 175 25.99 -22.33 8.05
CA LEU A 175 25.88 -21.26 9.05
C LEU A 175 25.20 -21.75 10.34
N ASP A 176 24.16 -22.59 10.24
CA ASP A 176 23.48 -23.21 11.38
C ASP A 176 24.46 -24.08 12.20
N GLU A 177 25.29 -24.89 11.52
CA GLU A 177 26.34 -25.72 12.11
C GLU A 177 27.45 -24.87 12.76
N GLN A 178 27.92 -23.81 12.09
CA GLN A 178 28.91 -22.88 12.67
C GLN A 178 28.36 -22.18 13.91
N ALA A 179 27.11 -21.71 13.87
CA ALA A 179 26.44 -21.09 15.00
C ALA A 179 26.15 -22.09 16.14
N ALA A 180 25.96 -23.38 15.84
CA ALA A 180 25.84 -24.43 16.86
C ALA A 180 27.18 -24.68 17.56
N ARG A 181 28.26 -24.87 16.80
CA ARG A 181 29.62 -25.05 17.36
C ARG A 181 30.06 -23.86 18.21
N LEU A 182 29.79 -22.63 17.78
CA LEU A 182 30.11 -21.43 18.56
C LEU A 182 29.30 -21.38 19.87
N ARG A 183 28.02 -21.77 19.85
CA ARG A 183 27.20 -21.86 21.08
C ARG A 183 27.73 -22.90 22.06
N GLU A 184 28.14 -24.07 21.55
CA GLU A 184 28.74 -25.14 22.36
C GLU A 184 30.09 -24.73 22.97
N GLN A 185 30.95 -24.04 22.21
CA GLN A 185 32.20 -23.46 22.70
C GLN A 185 31.95 -22.43 23.81
N VAL A 186 31.07 -21.45 23.57
CA VAL A 186 30.74 -20.41 24.56
C VAL A 186 30.13 -21.01 25.83
N GLU A 187 29.27 -22.02 25.71
CA GLU A 187 28.70 -22.73 26.85
C GLU A 187 29.79 -23.48 27.64
N THR A 188 30.71 -24.16 26.96
CA THR A 188 31.82 -24.89 27.60
C THR A 188 32.77 -23.93 28.33
N ASP A 189 33.17 -22.83 27.67
CA ASP A 189 34.04 -21.81 28.26
C ASP A 189 33.36 -21.11 29.44
N PHE A 190 32.07 -20.83 29.35
CA PHE A 190 31.27 -20.27 30.45
C PHE A 190 31.18 -21.25 31.63
N GLN A 191 30.89 -22.52 31.39
CA GLN A 191 30.85 -23.54 32.43
C GLN A 191 32.20 -23.69 33.14
N LEU A 192 33.30 -23.69 32.39
CA LEU A 192 34.67 -23.74 32.92
C LEU A 192 34.99 -22.50 33.77
N ALA A 193 34.72 -21.29 33.26
CA ALA A 193 34.93 -20.05 33.98
C ALA A 193 34.07 -19.95 35.25
N MET A 194 32.81 -20.40 35.21
CA MET A 194 31.93 -20.46 36.38
C MET A 194 32.34 -21.56 37.35
N ALA A 195 32.91 -22.68 36.90
CA ALA A 195 33.47 -23.71 37.78
C ALA A 195 34.73 -23.19 38.50
N ALA A 196 35.66 -22.56 37.78
CA ALA A 196 36.85 -21.94 38.36
C ALA A 196 36.48 -20.87 39.40
N ARG A 197 35.60 -19.91 39.05
CA ARG A 197 35.15 -18.86 39.97
C ARG A 197 34.41 -19.42 41.20
N ARG A 198 33.66 -20.52 41.07
CA ARG A 198 33.04 -21.20 42.22
C ARG A 198 34.08 -21.87 43.11
N ALA A 199 35.10 -22.51 42.55
CA ALA A 199 36.19 -23.11 43.32
C ALA A 199 36.99 -22.03 44.09
N GLU A 200 37.34 -20.93 43.43
CA GLU A 200 38.01 -19.77 44.06
C GLU A 200 37.18 -19.20 45.22
N ALA A 201 35.87 -18.99 45.03
CA ALA A 201 34.98 -18.51 46.07
C ALA A 201 34.86 -19.48 47.26
N LEU A 202 34.77 -20.79 47.01
CA LEU A 202 34.76 -21.81 48.06
C LEU A 202 36.10 -21.89 48.81
N HIS A 203 37.23 -21.73 48.11
CA HIS A 203 38.55 -21.62 48.76
C HIS A 203 38.65 -20.38 49.64
N ALA A 204 38.20 -19.21 49.17
CA ALA A 204 38.20 -17.98 49.95
C ALA A 204 37.32 -18.10 51.21
N LEU A 205 36.15 -18.72 51.12
CA LEU A 205 35.29 -19.01 52.29
C LEU A 205 35.97 -19.99 53.26
N ALA A 206 36.59 -21.06 52.76
CA ALA A 206 37.30 -22.03 53.60
C ALA A 206 38.50 -21.39 54.35
N GLU A 207 39.23 -20.47 53.72
CA GLU A 207 40.29 -19.70 54.38
C GLU A 207 39.73 -18.71 55.43
N GLN A 208 38.60 -18.05 55.14
CA GLN A 208 37.92 -17.21 56.12
C GLN A 208 37.43 -18.02 57.32
N ASP A 209 36.84 -19.20 57.12
CA ASP A 209 36.40 -20.11 58.18
C ASP A 209 37.58 -20.62 59.02
N ARG A 210 38.71 -20.98 58.38
CA ARG A 210 39.95 -21.38 59.07
C ARG A 210 40.50 -20.24 59.91
N ALA A 211 40.55 -19.03 59.36
CA ALA A 211 41.02 -17.84 60.06
C ALA A 211 40.08 -17.44 61.22
N ALA A 212 38.77 -17.56 61.04
CA ALA A 212 37.77 -17.30 62.07
C ALA A 212 37.87 -18.32 63.22
N LYS A 213 37.96 -19.61 62.92
CA LYS A 213 38.18 -20.68 63.92
C LYS A 213 39.49 -20.46 64.67
N ALA A 214 40.60 -20.22 63.98
CA ALA A 214 41.90 -19.96 64.61
C ALA A 214 41.91 -18.69 65.50
N ARG A 215 41.07 -17.68 65.20
CA ARG A 215 40.86 -16.53 66.09
C ARG A 215 40.02 -16.90 67.31
N ALA A 216 38.92 -17.64 67.12
CA ALA A 216 38.08 -18.13 68.22
C ALA A 216 38.89 -19.01 69.18
N ASP A 217 39.67 -19.97 68.67
CA ASP A 217 40.53 -20.86 69.47
C ASP A 217 41.58 -20.07 70.28
N ARG A 218 42.13 -18.98 69.72
CA ARG A 218 43.06 -18.09 70.45
C ARG A 218 42.34 -17.34 71.57
N LEU A 219 41.20 -16.71 71.27
CA LEU A 219 40.40 -15.99 72.26
C LEU A 219 39.94 -16.91 73.41
N VAL A 220 39.55 -18.15 73.11
CA VAL A 220 39.20 -19.16 74.12
C VAL A 220 40.42 -19.49 74.99
N ARG A 221 41.58 -19.78 74.40
CA ARG A 221 42.82 -20.04 75.18
C ARG A 221 43.26 -18.86 76.03
N GLU A 222 43.24 -17.65 75.47
CA GLU A 222 43.58 -16.42 76.20
C GLU A 222 42.63 -16.18 77.38
N ALA A 223 41.33 -16.45 77.19
CA ALA A 223 40.32 -16.37 78.26
C ALA A 223 40.48 -17.48 79.30
N GLU A 224 40.77 -18.73 78.89
CA GLU A 224 41.05 -19.85 79.79
C GLU A 224 42.31 -19.59 80.63
N GLU A 225 43.40 -19.13 80.02
CA GLU A 225 44.61 -18.74 80.73
C GLU A 225 44.34 -17.59 81.72
N HIS A 226 43.56 -16.58 81.31
CA HIS A 226 43.22 -15.47 82.20
C HIS A 226 42.35 -15.94 83.38
N ALA A 227 41.35 -16.79 83.13
CA ALA A 227 40.53 -17.40 84.18
C ALA A 227 41.37 -18.28 85.13
N GLN A 228 42.31 -19.07 84.60
CA GLN A 228 43.26 -19.84 85.40
C GLN A 228 44.16 -18.95 86.27
N ARG A 229 44.62 -17.81 85.75
CA ARG A 229 45.40 -16.81 86.52
C ARG A 229 44.57 -16.24 87.66
N ILE A 230 43.34 -15.78 87.39
CA ILE A 230 42.41 -15.26 88.43
C ILE A 230 42.12 -16.33 89.49
N VAL A 231 41.82 -17.57 89.09
CA VAL A 231 41.55 -18.67 90.03
C VAL A 231 42.80 -19.03 90.85
N ALA A 232 43.99 -18.98 90.27
CA ALA A 232 45.24 -19.22 90.99
C ALA A 232 45.58 -18.09 91.97
N GLU A 233 45.31 -16.84 91.60
CA GLU A 233 45.44 -15.66 92.46
C GLU A 233 44.46 -15.72 93.64
N ALA A 234 43.17 -15.90 93.38
CA ALA A 234 42.16 -16.07 94.42
C ALA A 234 42.43 -17.27 95.34
N ARG A 235 43.00 -18.38 94.82
CA ARG A 235 43.46 -19.50 95.67
C ARG A 235 44.62 -19.11 96.58
N ARG A 236 45.63 -18.38 96.06
CA ARG A 236 46.73 -17.87 96.89
C ARG A 236 46.23 -16.93 97.99
N GLU A 237 45.29 -16.04 97.66
CA GLU A 237 44.65 -15.16 98.66
C GLU A 237 43.91 -15.98 99.74
N VAL A 238 43.12 -16.97 99.34
CA VAL A 238 42.44 -17.89 100.28
C VAL A 238 43.42 -18.68 101.13
N ASP A 239 44.54 -19.15 100.58
CA ASP A 239 45.56 -19.89 101.32
C ASP A 239 46.37 -18.98 102.27
N VAL A 240 46.61 -17.71 101.91
CA VAL A 240 47.14 -16.68 102.83
C VAL A 240 46.15 -16.39 103.96
N LEU A 241 44.86 -16.22 103.66
CA LEU A 241 43.81 -16.01 104.66
C LEU A 241 43.65 -17.23 105.58
N ARG A 242 43.78 -18.45 105.07
CA ARG A 242 43.84 -19.69 105.88
C ARG A 242 45.07 -19.71 106.77
N GLY A 243 46.25 -19.37 106.25
CA GLY A 243 47.47 -19.27 107.05
C GLY A 243 47.36 -18.22 108.17
N HIS A 244 46.69 -17.09 107.92
CA HIS A 244 46.37 -16.11 108.96
C HIS A 244 45.36 -16.64 109.98
N ARG A 245 44.29 -17.32 109.53
CA ARG A 245 43.32 -17.99 110.43
C ARG A 245 44.00 -19.05 111.30
N ASP A 246 44.90 -19.84 110.72
CA ASP A 246 45.53 -20.95 111.41
C ASP A 246 46.55 -20.46 112.44
N ARG A 247 47.30 -19.40 112.13
CA ARG A 247 48.06 -18.63 113.13
C ARG A 247 47.16 -18.08 114.22
N LEU A 248 46.09 -17.35 113.89
CA LEU A 248 45.15 -16.84 114.91
C LEU A 248 44.54 -17.97 115.77
N ALA A 249 44.28 -19.14 115.19
CA ALA A 249 43.79 -20.31 115.92
C ALA A 249 44.89 -20.99 116.77
N GLU A 250 46.16 -20.85 116.40
CA GLU A 250 47.33 -21.30 117.18
C GLU A 250 47.68 -20.30 118.28
N ASP A 251 47.64 -18.99 118.00
CA ASP A 251 47.73 -17.89 118.96
C ASP A 251 46.60 -17.99 120.00
N LEU A 252 45.36 -18.26 119.59
CA LEU A 252 44.23 -18.51 120.50
C LEU A 252 44.42 -19.80 121.31
N ARG A 253 44.93 -20.88 120.72
CA ARG A 253 45.27 -22.10 121.47
C ARG A 253 46.42 -21.87 122.45
N THR A 254 47.39 -21.03 122.10
CA THR A 254 48.53 -20.66 122.95
C THR A 254 48.07 -19.73 124.07
N ALA A 255 47.17 -18.78 123.80
CA ALA A 255 46.51 -17.97 124.81
C ALA A 255 45.63 -18.81 125.74
N GLN A 256 44.89 -19.79 125.22
CA GLN A 256 44.14 -20.77 126.03
C GLN A 256 45.08 -21.67 126.84
N HIS A 257 46.22 -22.09 126.31
CA HIS A 257 47.21 -22.89 127.04
C HIS A 257 47.92 -22.06 128.11
N LEU A 258 48.22 -20.78 127.85
CA LEU A 258 48.75 -19.84 128.84
C LEU A 258 47.71 -19.51 129.92
N LEU A 259 46.42 -19.40 129.56
CA LEU A 259 45.34 -19.29 130.53
C LEU A 259 45.21 -20.57 131.38
N ALA A 260 45.33 -21.76 130.77
CA ALA A 260 45.33 -23.05 131.47
C ALA A 260 46.59 -23.29 132.32
N GLU A 261 47.74 -22.70 131.96
CA GLU A 261 48.96 -22.68 132.78
C GLU A 261 48.90 -21.65 133.92
N VAL A 262 48.03 -20.65 133.82
CA VAL A 262 47.72 -19.68 134.89
C VAL A 262 46.50 -20.13 135.73
N GLU A 263 45.72 -21.10 135.27
CA GLU A 263 44.59 -21.71 135.99
C GLU A 263 44.99 -22.35 137.35
N PRO A 264 46.15 -23.02 137.54
CA PRO A 264 46.62 -23.44 138.87
C PRO A 264 47.23 -22.28 139.70
N LEU A 265 47.20 -21.04 139.21
CA LEU A 265 47.57 -19.81 139.92
C LEU A 265 46.37 -18.89 140.21
N LEU A 266 45.16 -19.29 139.82
CA LEU A 266 43.91 -18.54 140.01
C LEU A 266 42.86 -19.41 140.75
N ASP A 267 43.27 -19.97 141.88
CA ASP A 267 42.36 -20.61 142.85
C ASP A 267 41.86 -19.54 143.84
N PRO A 268 40.57 -19.15 143.83
CA PRO A 268 40.08 -18.06 144.68
C PRO A 268 39.77 -18.54 146.11
N LEU A 269 40.32 -17.81 147.10
CA LEU A 269 39.90 -17.91 148.50
C LEU A 269 38.45 -17.39 148.68
N PRO A 270 37.73 -17.86 149.72
CA PRO A 270 36.28 -17.72 149.82
C PRO A 270 35.81 -16.35 150.36
N GLU A 271 34.52 -16.07 150.13
CA GLU A 271 33.69 -15.04 150.78
C GLU A 271 33.91 -13.55 150.42
N GLU A 272 33.47 -13.16 149.21
CA GLU A 272 32.42 -12.13 149.12
C GLU A 272 31.23 -12.69 148.34
N ALA A 273 30.00 -12.42 148.82
CA ALA A 273 28.79 -13.12 148.37
C ALA A 273 27.93 -12.30 147.38
N SER A 274 27.28 -13.04 146.49
CA SER A 274 25.96 -12.84 145.83
C SER A 274 25.08 -11.68 146.31
N PRO A 275 24.22 -11.08 145.46
CA PRO A 275 23.38 -11.75 144.43
C PRO A 275 23.41 -11.00 143.06
N GLU A 276 22.53 -11.16 142.06
CA GLU A 276 21.13 -11.60 142.00
C GLU A 276 20.74 -11.95 140.54
N ALA A 277 19.64 -12.69 140.33
CA ALA A 277 19.15 -13.07 139.00
C ALA A 277 17.84 -12.35 138.66
N VAL A 278 17.73 -11.72 137.46
CA VAL A 278 16.45 -11.30 136.83
C VAL A 278 16.60 -11.25 135.30
N SER A 279 15.72 -11.94 134.58
CA SER A 279 15.29 -11.69 133.18
C SER A 279 13.95 -10.90 133.21
N PRO A 280 13.37 -10.32 132.13
CA PRO A 280 13.48 -10.70 130.70
C PRO A 280 13.28 -9.55 129.66
N GLU A 281 12.94 -9.93 128.42
CA GLU A 281 11.97 -9.33 127.47
C GLU A 281 12.21 -8.04 126.65
N ASP A 282 11.77 -8.16 125.39
CA ASP A 282 11.20 -7.20 124.44
C ASP A 282 11.97 -5.95 123.95
N LEU A 283 12.26 -5.96 122.64
CA LEU A 283 11.40 -5.24 121.68
C LEU A 283 11.43 -5.90 120.29
N SER A 284 10.30 -5.84 119.59
CA SER A 284 9.95 -6.66 118.42
C SER A 284 10.27 -6.01 117.05
N PRO A 285 10.35 -6.81 115.96
CA PRO A 285 10.55 -6.33 114.59
C PRO A 285 9.23 -5.93 113.91
N GLN A 286 9.26 -4.87 113.10
CA GLN A 286 8.20 -4.42 112.17
C GLN A 286 8.81 -3.49 111.09
N ASP A 287 8.34 -3.38 109.84
CA ASP A 287 7.55 -4.32 109.02
C ASP A 287 7.43 -3.80 107.57
N LEU A 288 7.39 -4.72 106.59
CA LEU A 288 6.63 -4.63 105.31
C LEU A 288 6.97 -3.48 104.32
N LEU A 289 6.63 -3.49 103.02
CA LEU A 289 5.81 -4.33 102.10
C LEU A 289 6.68 -4.65 100.84
N ALA A 290 6.55 -5.74 100.08
CA ALA A 290 5.43 -6.13 99.20
C ALA A 290 4.99 -5.00 98.23
N GLN A 291 4.67 -5.20 96.95
CA GLN A 291 4.48 -6.42 96.15
C GLN A 291 4.46 -6.05 94.64
N GLU A 292 4.69 -7.05 93.79
CA GLU A 292 4.06 -7.26 92.46
C GLU A 292 4.29 -6.33 91.23
N VAL A 293 4.22 -7.03 90.09
CA VAL A 293 4.23 -6.57 88.70
C VAL A 293 2.84 -6.05 88.32
N PRO A 294 2.74 -5.12 87.35
CA PRO A 294 1.74 -5.33 86.32
C PRO A 294 2.24 -5.10 84.89
N LEU A 295 1.83 -5.99 83.99
CA LEU A 295 1.72 -5.73 82.56
C LEU A 295 0.59 -4.71 82.32
N ARG A 296 0.77 -3.77 81.38
CA ARG A 296 -0.33 -3.35 80.49
C ARG A 296 0.10 -2.60 79.24
N GLU A 297 -0.65 -2.87 78.18
CA GLU A 297 -0.65 -2.17 76.89
C GLU A 297 -1.42 -0.85 76.98
N THR A 298 -1.02 0.14 76.17
CA THR A 298 -1.85 1.14 75.44
C THR A 298 -0.88 2.09 74.70
N SER A 299 -0.85 2.21 73.36
CA SER A 299 -1.80 2.94 72.48
C SER A 299 -1.88 4.45 72.80
N ALA A 300 -1.76 5.42 71.86
CA ALA A 300 -1.67 5.37 70.39
C ALA A 300 -1.27 6.75 69.79
N ARG A 301 -1.04 6.77 68.45
CA ARG A 301 -1.33 7.90 67.50
C ARG A 301 -0.45 9.19 67.61
N GLU A 302 -0.20 10.00 66.56
CA GLU A 302 -0.75 10.16 65.20
C GLU A 302 0.39 10.28 64.13
N VAL A 303 0.28 9.70 62.93
CA VAL A 303 -0.09 10.34 61.63
C VAL A 303 0.61 11.68 61.32
N SER A 304 1.47 11.74 60.29
CA SER A 304 1.26 12.56 59.07
C SER A 304 2.48 12.65 58.12
N SER A 305 2.28 12.26 56.85
CA SER A 305 2.79 12.87 55.60
C SER A 305 4.30 12.93 55.23
N GLN A 306 4.52 13.07 53.91
CA GLN A 306 5.76 13.36 53.16
C GLN A 306 6.60 12.10 52.82
N ASP A 307 6.65 11.59 51.58
CA ASP A 307 6.29 12.15 50.27
C ASP A 307 6.89 13.54 49.98
N THR A 308 8.21 13.57 49.82
CA THR A 308 8.91 14.61 49.05
C THR A 308 9.90 13.98 48.07
N ALA A 309 9.89 14.50 46.84
CA ALA A 309 10.64 13.97 45.70
C ALA A 309 11.97 14.72 45.48
N THR A 310 12.56 14.52 44.29
CA THR A 310 13.77 15.16 43.71
C THR A 310 15.09 14.51 44.12
N ARG A 311 16.12 14.39 43.26
CA ARG A 311 16.36 14.71 41.82
C ARG A 311 17.51 13.76 41.37
N SER A 312 17.81 13.42 40.12
CA SER A 312 17.95 14.29 38.95
C SER A 312 18.18 13.51 37.64
N THR A 313 17.55 13.95 36.53
CA THR A 313 18.07 14.04 35.13
C THR A 313 19.02 12.95 34.59
N LEU A 314 18.67 12.19 33.53
CA LEU A 314 18.85 12.48 32.07
C LEU A 314 18.49 11.19 31.26
N ARG A 315 18.28 11.08 29.92
CA ARG A 315 18.29 11.97 28.72
C ARG A 315 17.52 11.31 27.54
N GLN A 316 16.73 12.08 26.76
CA GLN A 316 16.21 11.79 25.38
C GLN A 316 15.36 10.52 25.14
N VAL A 317 14.09 10.63 24.69
CA VAL A 317 13.61 10.90 23.31
C VAL A 317 13.91 9.77 22.32
N ILE A 318 12.86 9.04 21.90
CA ILE A 318 12.52 8.64 20.52
C ILE A 318 11.06 8.15 20.51
N ARG A 319 10.22 8.71 19.62
CA ARG A 319 8.95 8.12 19.17
C ARG A 319 9.19 7.45 17.81
N PRO A 320 8.61 6.29 17.49
CA PRO A 320 8.47 5.85 16.11
C PRO A 320 7.17 6.41 15.51
N GLU A 321 7.28 7.35 14.57
CA GLU A 321 6.19 7.60 13.61
C GLU A 321 6.25 6.53 12.51
N CYS A 322 5.26 5.64 12.45
CA CYS A 322 5.08 4.76 11.29
C CYS A 322 4.34 5.52 10.17
N ARG A 323 5.09 6.25 9.34
CA ARG A 323 4.61 6.84 8.09
C ARG A 323 5.39 6.27 6.90
N LEU A 324 4.85 5.23 6.26
CA LEU A 324 5.28 4.84 4.90
C LEU A 324 4.24 5.33 3.89
N ALA A 325 4.67 6.27 3.05
CA ALA A 325 3.85 6.80 1.98
C ALA A 325 3.96 5.91 0.72
N GLY A 326 2.82 5.39 0.26
CA GLY A 326 2.69 4.73 -1.04
C GLY A 326 1.78 5.54 -1.98
N ARG A 327 2.26 6.68 -2.48
CA ARG A 327 1.59 7.41 -3.58
C ARG A 327 2.17 6.96 -4.93
N GLY A 328 1.49 6.03 -5.59
CA GLY A 328 1.64 5.84 -7.04
C GLY A 328 0.60 6.70 -7.78
N PRO A 329 0.97 7.51 -8.78
CA PRO A 329 0.01 8.29 -9.54
C PRO A 329 -0.73 7.42 -10.57
N SER A 330 -2.00 7.74 -10.76
CA SER A 330 -2.84 7.24 -11.84
C SER A 330 -2.22 7.51 -13.21
N ARG A 331 -2.19 6.48 -14.08
CA ARG A 331 -2.12 6.67 -15.53
C ARG A 331 -3.36 6.10 -16.18
N SER A 332 -4.06 6.99 -16.87
CA SER A 332 -5.19 6.69 -17.74
C SER A 332 -4.76 5.80 -18.90
N VAL A 333 -5.58 4.80 -19.21
CA VAL A 333 -5.54 4.07 -20.48
C VAL A 333 -6.42 4.83 -21.47
N PRO A 334 -5.90 5.31 -22.62
CA PRO A 334 -6.74 5.74 -23.72
C PRO A 334 -7.27 4.52 -24.48
N LEU A 335 -8.54 4.60 -24.85
CA LEU A 335 -9.21 3.71 -25.81
C LEU A 335 -8.81 4.09 -27.26
N VAL A 336 -9.28 3.30 -28.24
CA VAL A 336 -9.36 3.57 -29.71
C VAL A 336 -8.09 3.23 -30.52
N PRO A 337 -8.21 2.68 -31.76
CA PRO A 337 -9.43 2.27 -32.48
C PRO A 337 -9.73 0.77 -32.42
#